data_AF-A0A956LRQ0-F1
#
_entry.id   AF-A0A956LRQ0-F1
#
_cell.length_a   1.000
_cell.length_b   1.000
_cell.length_c   1.000
_cell.angle_alpha   90.00
_cell.angle_beta   90.00
_cell.angle_gamma   90.00
#
_symmetry.space_group_name_H-M   'P 1'
#
loop_
_entity.id
_entity.type
_entity.pdbx_description
1 polymer ?
#
loop_
_entity_poly.entity_id
_entity_poly.type
_entity_poly.pdbx_seq_one_letter_code
_entity_poly.pdbx_strand_id
1 'polypeptide(L)'
;ELAARLGVSKASVSTEVRALMSRGLVERTTRPGDRRSYYQIPAGGWAALLERRLRVFEEFREVAREGLGLLADAPARRRARLTEMRRVYAHMERALRAALVELRAHAGRRTQRR
;
A
#
# COMPACT_ATOMS: atom_id res chain seq x y z
N GLU A 1 26.07 -3.01 -3.99
CA GLU A 1 25.43 -2.20 -5.05
C GLU A 1 24.35 -1.27 -4.50
N LEU A 2 23.23 -1.76 -3.95
CA LEU A 2 22.17 -0.93 -3.35
C LEU A 2 22.70 0.12 -2.34
N ALA A 3 23.52 -0.32 -1.39
CA ALA A 3 24.17 0.55 -0.40
C ALA A 3 25.04 1.65 -1.05
N ALA A 4 25.81 1.29 -2.07
CA ALA A 4 26.68 2.22 -2.78
C ALA A 4 25.88 3.22 -3.65
N ARG A 5 24.79 2.77 -4.28
CA ARG A 5 23.93 3.63 -5.13
C ARG A 5 23.05 4.59 -4.33
N LEU A 6 22.66 4.20 -3.12
CA LEU A 6 21.79 4.99 -2.24
C LEU A 6 22.56 5.79 -1.17
N GLY A 7 23.90 5.68 -1.12
CA GLY A 7 24.73 6.38 -0.14
C GLY A 7 24.50 5.95 1.31
N VAL A 8 24.02 4.72 1.54
CA VAL A 8 23.64 4.21 2.87
C VAL A 8 24.48 2.99 3.26
N SER A 9 24.54 2.70 4.57
CA SER A 9 25.28 1.53 5.07
C SER A 9 24.66 0.21 4.59
N LYS A 10 25.49 -0.83 4.43
CA LYS A 10 25.02 -2.20 4.14
C LYS A 10 24.06 -2.74 5.21
N ALA A 11 24.26 -2.34 6.47
CA ALA A 11 23.39 -2.72 7.58
C ALA A 11 21.99 -2.09 7.44
N SER A 12 21.92 -0.79 7.13
CA SER A 12 20.66 -0.07 6.90
C SER A 12 19.88 -0.66 5.71
N VAL A 13 20.56 -0.95 4.60
CA VAL A 13 19.93 -1.64 3.46
C VAL A 13 19.39 -3.00 3.86
N SER A 14 20.15 -3.77 4.64
CA SER A 14 19.72 -5.11 5.07
C SER A 14 18.50 -5.06 5.99
N THR A 15 18.43 -4.06 6.87
CA THR A 15 17.28 -3.83 7.76
C THR A 15 16.03 -3.45 6.96
N GLU A 16 16.15 -2.47 6.06
CA GLU A 16 15.01 -2.04 5.24
C GLU A 16 14.53 -3.13 4.28
N VAL A 17 15.45 -3.86 3.63
CA VAL A 17 15.08 -4.97 2.76
C VAL A 17 14.37 -6.08 3.52
N ARG A 18 14.82 -6.42 4.74
CA ARG A 18 14.08 -7.37 5.59
C ARG A 18 12.69 -6.86 5.96
N ALA A 19 12.54 -5.57 6.25
CA ALA A 19 11.24 -4.97 6.53
C ALA A 19 10.32 -4.97 5.30
N LEU A 20 10.85 -4.71 4.10
CA LEU A 20 10.10 -4.78 2.85
C LEU A 20 9.73 -6.22 2.50
N MET A 21 10.61 -7.19 2.78
CA MET A 21 10.32 -8.62 2.63
C MET A 21 9.23 -9.08 3.59
N SER A 22 9.28 -8.71 4.87
CA SER A 22 8.25 -9.08 5.85
C SER A 22 6.89 -8.48 5.52
N ARG A 23 6.87 -7.31 4.88
CA ARG A 23 5.66 -6.68 4.34
C ARG A 23 5.21 -7.27 2.98
N GLY A 24 5.95 -8.23 2.42
CA GLY A 24 5.67 -8.86 1.13
C GLY A 24 5.78 -7.90 -0.07
N LEU A 25 6.56 -6.83 0.06
CA LEU A 25 6.78 -5.84 -1.01
C LEU A 25 7.96 -6.20 -1.90
N VAL A 26 8.88 -6.99 -1.38
CA VAL A 26 10.08 -7.42 -2.07
C VAL A 26 10.30 -8.90 -1.77
N GLU A 27 10.72 -9.65 -2.76
CA GLU A 27 11.16 -11.04 -2.61
C GLU A 27 12.65 -11.15 -2.97
N ARG A 28 13.30 -12.16 -2.39
CA ARG A 28 14.67 -12.51 -2.74
C ARG A 28 14.63 -13.40 -3.98
N THR A 29 15.42 -13.07 -4.98
CA THR A 29 15.66 -13.93 -6.14
C THR A 29 17.14 -14.32 -6.23
N THR A 30 17.41 -15.46 -6.85
CA THR A 30 18.76 -16.01 -7.06
C THR A 30 19.00 -16.17 -8.56
N ARG A 31 20.20 -15.84 -9.01
CA ARG A 31 20.63 -16.11 -10.39
C ARG A 31 21.56 -17.32 -10.41
N PRO A 32 21.34 -18.32 -11.27
CA PRO A 32 22.25 -19.46 -11.39
C PRO A 32 23.70 -19.00 -11.62
N GLY A 33 24.64 -19.56 -10.87
CA GLY A 33 26.06 -19.21 -10.96
C GLY A 33 26.49 -17.93 -10.21
N ASP A 34 25.55 -17.15 -9.66
CA ASP A 34 25.86 -15.96 -8.87
C ASP A 34 25.52 -16.15 -7.39
N ARG A 35 26.48 -15.90 -6.51
CA ARG A 35 26.31 -15.95 -5.05
C ARG A 35 25.70 -14.68 -4.46
N ARG A 36 25.44 -13.65 -5.28
CA ARG A 36 24.83 -12.39 -4.85
C ARG A 36 23.33 -12.54 -4.60
N SER A 37 22.85 -11.66 -3.74
CA SER A 37 21.44 -11.59 -3.33
C SER A 37 20.73 -10.52 -4.14
N TYR A 38 19.72 -10.91 -4.89
CA TYR A 38 18.90 -10.01 -5.70
C TYR A 38 17.52 -9.84 -5.07
N TYR A 39 16.93 -8.68 -5.30
CA TYR A 39 15.66 -8.30 -4.70
C TYR A 39 14.76 -7.70 -5.77
N GLN A 40 13.52 -8.16 -5.85
CA GLN A 40 12.53 -7.67 -6.80
C GLN A 40 11.16 -7.56 -6.15
N ILE A 41 10.28 -6.77 -6.74
CA ILE A 41 8.88 -6.76 -6.33
C ILE A 41 8.23 -8.01 -6.94
N PRO A 42 7.55 -8.86 -6.14
CA PRO A 42 6.93 -10.07 -6.64
C PRO A 42 5.86 -9.74 -7.69
N ALA A 43 5.56 -10.70 -8.56
CA ALA A 43 4.42 -10.59 -9.46
C ALA A 43 3.14 -10.32 -8.63
N GLY A 44 2.39 -9.27 -8.98
CA GLY A 44 1.21 -8.83 -8.21
C GLY A 44 1.52 -8.07 -6.91
N GLY A 45 2.79 -7.91 -6.52
CA GLY A 45 3.20 -7.21 -5.29
C GLY A 45 2.71 -5.77 -5.20
N TRP A 46 2.64 -5.08 -6.33
CA TRP A 46 2.04 -3.74 -6.42
C TRP A 46 0.53 -3.73 -6.15
N ALA A 47 -0.22 -4.70 -6.68
CA ALA A 47 -1.65 -4.82 -6.40
C ALA A 47 -1.89 -5.12 -4.91
N ALA A 48 -1.11 -6.03 -4.32
CA ALA A 48 -1.18 -6.33 -2.89
C ALA A 48 -0.84 -5.12 -1.99
N LEU A 49 0.12 -4.28 -2.41
CA LEU A 49 0.42 -3.02 -1.70
C LEU A 49 -0.76 -2.05 -1.76
N LEU A 50 -1.38 -1.88 -2.92
CA LEU A 50 -2.54 -1.01 -3.10
C LEU A 50 -3.77 -1.53 -2.34
N GLU A 51 -3.98 -2.84 -2.28
CA GLU A 51 -5.02 -3.47 -1.45
C GLU A 51 -4.80 -3.22 0.06
N ARG A 52 -3.55 -3.28 0.53
CA ARG A 52 -3.22 -2.87 1.91
C ARG A 52 -3.55 -1.40 2.16
N ARG A 53 -3.21 -0.53 1.21
CA ARG A 53 -3.52 0.91 1.31
C ARG A 53 -5.03 1.17 1.33
N LEU A 54 -5.79 0.41 0.56
CA LEU A 54 -7.25 0.50 0.54
C LEU A 54 -7.84 0.23 1.93
N ARG A 55 -7.38 -0.81 2.63
CA ARG A 55 -7.81 -1.10 4.01
C ARG A 55 -7.54 0.06 4.97
N VAL A 56 -6.38 0.71 4.86
CA VAL A 56 -6.07 1.90 5.68
C VAL A 56 -7.06 3.03 5.43
N PHE A 57 -7.51 3.24 4.18
CA PHE A 57 -8.53 4.25 3.89
C PHE A 57 -9.90 3.90 4.47
N GLU A 58 -10.27 2.61 4.44
CA GLU A 58 -11.48 2.11 5.09
C GLU A 58 -11.42 2.36 6.61
N GLU A 59 -10.33 1.97 7.26
CA GLU A 59 -10.13 2.16 8.70
C GLU A 59 -10.26 3.64 9.12
N PHE A 60 -9.61 4.56 8.41
CA PHE A 60 -9.74 5.99 8.72
C PHE A 60 -11.16 6.52 8.47
N ARG A 61 -11.86 6.03 7.45
CA ARG A 61 -13.27 6.39 7.22
C ARG A 61 -14.15 5.93 8.37
N GLU A 62 -13.91 4.73 8.89
CA GLU A 62 -14.65 4.16 10.02
C GLU A 62 -14.38 4.91 11.33
N VAL A 63 -13.12 5.22 11.65
CA VAL A 63 -12.76 6.07 12.80
C VAL A 63 -13.47 7.43 12.73
N ALA A 64 -13.50 8.05 11.54
CA ALA A 64 -14.21 9.32 11.37
C ALA A 64 -15.73 9.18 11.51
N ARG A 65 -16.31 8.04 11.10
CA ARG A 65 -17.73 7.74 11.29
C ARG A 65 -18.06 7.60 12.78
N GLU A 66 -17.28 6.84 13.53
CA GLU A 66 -17.46 6.63 14.97
C GLU A 66 -17.33 7.94 15.74
N GLY A 67 -16.28 8.72 15.47
CA GLY A 67 -16.08 10.03 16.10
C GLY A 67 -17.22 11.01 15.81
N LEU A 68 -17.80 10.98 14.60
CA LEU A 68 -18.98 11.80 14.28
C LEU A 68 -20.25 11.33 15.00
N GLY A 69 -20.36 10.03 15.30
CA GLY A 69 -21.44 9.48 16.13
C GLY A 69 -21.34 9.96 17.57
N LEU A 70 -20.14 9.95 18.15
CA LEU A 70 -19.89 10.49 19.50
C LEU A 70 -20.14 11.99 19.62
N LEU A 71 -20.05 12.71 18.50
CA LEU A 71 -20.28 14.15 18.41
C LEU A 71 -21.64 14.49 17.78
N ALA A 72 -22.62 13.58 17.78
CA ALA A 72 -23.90 13.78 17.10
C ALA A 72 -24.59 15.09 17.52
N ASP A 73 -24.63 15.37 18.83
CA ASP A 73 -25.27 16.56 19.41
C ASP A 73 -24.32 17.77 19.54
N ALA A 74 -23.05 17.61 19.11
CA ALA A 74 -22.07 18.68 19.19
C ALA A 74 -22.29 19.73 18.08
N PRO A 75 -21.96 21.00 18.33
CA PRO A 75 -22.03 22.04 17.30
C PRO A 75 -21.20 21.69 16.05
N ALA A 76 -21.67 22.11 14.87
CA ALA A 76 -21.07 21.77 13.58
C ALA A 76 -19.55 22.01 13.51
N ARG A 77 -19.06 23.11 14.12
CA ARG A 77 -17.62 23.42 14.22
C ARG A 77 -16.77 22.29 14.82
N ARG A 78 -17.31 21.54 15.80
CA ARG A 78 -16.60 20.40 16.43
C ARG A 78 -16.61 19.16 15.55
N ARG A 79 -17.56 19.04 14.61
CA ARG A 79 -17.71 17.91 13.68
C ARG A 79 -17.00 18.14 12.34
N ALA A 80 -16.60 19.37 12.04
CA ALA A 80 -16.10 19.78 10.72
C ALA A 80 -14.90 18.95 10.24
N ARG A 81 -13.84 18.84 11.05
CA ARG A 81 -12.62 18.10 10.67
C ARG A 81 -12.87 16.61 10.43
N LEU A 82 -13.70 15.96 11.25
CA LEU A 82 -14.05 14.55 11.06
C LEU A 82 -14.94 14.35 9.83
N THR A 83 -15.81 15.32 9.52
CA THR A 83 -16.63 15.29 8.31
C THR A 83 -15.77 15.39 7.06
N GLU A 84 -14.81 16.31 7.05
CA GLU A 84 -13.83 16.46 5.97
C GLU A 84 -12.98 15.20 5.79
N MET A 85 -12.40 14.70 6.89
CA MET A 85 -11.64 13.46 6.91
C MET A 85 -12.43 12.30 6.30
N ARG A 86 -13.67 12.07 6.76
CA ARG A 86 -14.55 11.02 6.24
C ARG A 86 -14.80 11.19 4.73
N ARG A 87 -15.02 12.43 4.25
CA ARG A 87 -15.24 12.72 2.83
C ARG A 87 -14.01 12.40 1.99
N VAL A 88 -12.82 12.83 2.42
CA VAL A 88 -11.56 12.60 1.71
C VAL A 88 -11.26 11.10 1.63
N TYR A 89 -11.28 10.39 2.77
CA TYR A 89 -10.99 8.96 2.78
C TYR A 89 -12.03 8.15 2.00
N ALA A 90 -13.31 8.53 2.03
CA ALA A 90 -14.32 7.89 1.18
C ALA A 90 -14.07 8.10 -0.32
N HIS A 91 -13.59 9.27 -0.74
CA HIS A 91 -13.22 9.52 -2.13
C HIS A 91 -12.02 8.67 -2.55
N MET A 92 -10.97 8.67 -1.72
CA MET A 92 -9.74 7.89 -1.99
C MET A 92 -10.01 6.38 -2.03
N GLU A 93 -10.85 5.88 -1.12
CA GLU A 93 -11.29 4.47 -1.13
C GLU A 93 -11.94 4.11 -2.47
N ARG A 94 -12.92 4.89 -2.93
CA ARG A 94 -13.62 4.63 -4.20
C ARG A 94 -12.68 4.67 -5.40
N ALA A 95 -11.82 5.68 -5.47
CA ALA A 95 -10.87 5.83 -6.56
C ALA A 95 -9.89 4.65 -6.62
N LEU A 96 -9.36 4.24 -5.46
CA LEU A 96 -8.41 3.13 -5.38
C LEU A 96 -9.07 1.77 -5.66
N ARG A 97 -10.33 1.56 -5.25
CA ARG A 97 -11.09 0.36 -5.61
C ARG A 97 -11.26 0.24 -7.13
N ALA A 98 -11.65 1.33 -7.81
CA ALA A 98 -11.81 1.34 -9.25
C ALA A 98 -10.49 0.98 -9.96
N ALA A 99 -9.39 1.63 -9.58
CA ALA A 99 -8.07 1.34 -10.12
C ALA A 99 -7.65 -0.13 -9.92
N LEU A 100 -7.92 -0.72 -8.75
CA LEU A 100 -7.62 -2.13 -8.47
C LEU A 100 -8.43 -3.10 -9.36
N VAL A 101 -9.71 -2.79 -9.63
CA VAL A 101 -10.54 -3.58 -10.56
C VAL A 101 -9.95 -3.54 -11.97
N GLU A 102 -9.59 -2.34 -12.44
CA GLU A 102 -8.97 -2.16 -13.76
C GLU A 102 -7.63 -2.90 -13.88
N LEU A 103 -6.76 -2.81 -12.86
CA LEU A 103 -5.47 -3.50 -12.86
C LEU A 103 -5.62 -5.02 -12.95
N ARG A 104 -6.59 -5.60 -12.23
CA ARG A 104 -6.88 -7.05 -12.31
C ARG A 104 -7.39 -7.46 -13.69
N ALA A 105 -8.24 -6.64 -14.31
CA ALA A 105 -8.72 -6.88 -15.67
C ALA A 105 -7.58 -6.86 -16.70
N HIS A 106 -6.60 -5.96 -16.54
CA HIS A 106 -5.41 -5.90 -17.40
C HIS A 106 -4.44 -7.07 -17.16
N ALA A 107 -4.30 -7.54 -15.93
CA ALA A 107 -3.45 -8.68 -15.60
C ALA A 107 -3.97 -9.98 -16.25
N GLY A 108 -5.28 -10.24 -16.20
CA GLY A 108 -5.90 -11.42 -16.81
C GLY A 108 -5.73 -11.49 -18.34
N ARG A 109 -5.79 -10.34 -19.02
CA ARG A 109 -5.58 -10.24 -20.47
C ARG A 109 -4.14 -10.55 -20.93
N ARG A 110 -3.15 -10.34 -20.07
CA ARG A 110 -1.73 -10.62 -20.37
C ARG A 110 -1.38 -12.09 -20.23
N THR A 111 -2.07 -12.81 -19.35
CA THR A 111 -1.87 -14.26 -19.13
C THR A 111 -2.49 -15.10 -20.25
N GLN A 112 -3.54 -14.61 -20.91
CA GLN A 112 -4.25 -15.32 -21.99
C GLN A 112 -3.60 -15.17 -23.39
N ARG A 113 -2.56 -14.34 -23.50
CA ARG A 113 -1.82 -14.05 -24.75
C ARG A 113 -0.42 -14.70 -24.79
N ARG A 114 -0.10 -15.57 -23.84
CA ARG A 114 1.10 -16.42 -23.80
C ARG A 114 0.69 -17.87 -23.93
#